data_AF-A0A3Q0JE41-F1
#
_entry.id   AF-A0A3Q0JE41-F1
#
_cell.length_a   1.000
_cell.length_b   1.000
_cell.length_c   1.000
_cell.angle_alpha   90.00
_cell.angle_beta   90.00
_cell.angle_gamma   90.00
#
_symmetry.space_group_name_H-M   'P 1'
#
loop_
_entity.id
_entity.type
_entity.pdbx_description
1 polymer ?
#
loop_
_entity_poly.entity_id
_entity_poly.type
_entity_poly.pdbx_seq_one_letter_code
_entity_poly.pdbx_strand_id
1 'polypeptide(L)'
;MVVKSYTINDSREYIADNEVRGSNLSMGDTEAQRNEKTPPDDQYDPYANRNVKHPTSYLVCFVLCISRKVTLVFLIICELGANCIYVIFVASNLKAVSKCMPSGKYICIPCKNVVEWKRSGSNKLIPFSFSTQIMPLENEMKNPKKFSSKFGVLNVAMLSIAIIYAAFGFFGYLKYGEEVAGSITLNLPPTEMLAQAVRVMQSVAIFCTFAIPHYIVFDIMWNRYIKLKLEKNACTLLWEYVFRTAIVILTFLCAVMVPNLELFISFNGALCLPFMSIGFPAIVDLLTFWDHHQGAGKVFFVLKNILVILIGLVGFVTGLNASVSAMYMEIFHKKEV
;
A
#
# COMPACT_ATOMS: atom_id res chain seq x y z
N MET A 1 6.40 10.94 -4.57
CA MET A 1 4.95 10.82 -4.76
C MET A 1 4.31 11.86 -3.84
N VAL A 2 3.87 13.01 -4.37
CA VAL A 2 3.18 14.04 -3.57
C VAL A 2 1.87 14.30 -4.28
N VAL A 3 0.78 13.87 -3.65
CA VAL A 3 -0.56 14.39 -3.90
C VAL A 3 -0.47 15.91 -3.76
N LYS A 4 -0.87 16.66 -4.78
CA LYS A 4 -1.05 18.12 -4.69
C LYS A 4 -1.83 18.42 -3.42
N SER A 5 -1.14 18.88 -2.38
CA SER A 5 -1.76 19.49 -1.22
C SER A 5 -2.31 20.83 -1.71
N TYR A 6 -3.57 20.85 -2.10
CA TYR A 6 -4.34 22.07 -2.20
C TYR A 6 -4.44 22.63 -0.78
N THR A 7 -3.67 23.68 -0.52
CA THR A 7 -3.75 24.45 0.72
C THR A 7 -5.17 25.02 0.85
N ILE A 8 -5.86 24.64 1.92
CA ILE A 8 -7.24 25.03 2.26
C ILE A 8 -7.43 26.57 2.37
N ASN A 9 -6.34 27.33 2.48
CA ASN A 9 -6.38 28.80 2.46
C ASN A 9 -6.86 29.39 1.12
N ASP A 10 -6.55 28.77 -0.03
CA ASP A 10 -7.00 29.28 -1.35
C ASP A 10 -8.54 29.20 -1.49
N SER A 11 -9.17 28.21 -0.84
CA SER A 11 -10.62 28.01 -0.91
C SER A 11 -11.41 29.05 -0.10
N ARG A 12 -10.82 29.59 0.98
CA ARG A 12 -11.48 30.59 1.82
C ARG A 12 -11.39 32.01 1.25
N GLU A 13 -10.28 32.36 0.62
CA GLU A 13 -10.18 33.64 -0.11
C GLU A 13 -11.15 33.68 -1.30
N TYR A 14 -11.31 32.56 -2.03
CA TYR A 14 -12.22 32.50 -3.18
C TYR A 14 -13.71 32.60 -2.82
N ILE A 15 -14.10 32.13 -1.63
CA ILE A 15 -15.49 32.22 -1.14
C ILE A 15 -15.77 33.62 -0.57
N ALA A 16 -14.82 34.20 0.18
CA ALA A 16 -14.97 35.53 0.77
C ALA A 16 -15.03 36.64 -0.30
N ASP A 17 -14.23 36.55 -1.37
CA ASP A 17 -14.25 37.54 -2.47
C ASP A 17 -15.58 37.49 -3.26
N ASN A 18 -16.19 36.31 -3.43
CA ASN A 18 -17.48 36.18 -4.13
C ASN A 18 -18.66 36.67 -3.29
N GLU A 19 -18.59 36.56 -1.96
CA GLU A 19 -19.64 37.05 -1.06
C GLU A 19 -19.67 38.59 -1.01
N VAL A 20 -18.50 39.24 -1.05
CA VAL A 20 -18.38 40.72 -1.13
C VAL A 20 -18.74 41.25 -2.52
N ARG A 21 -18.48 40.48 -3.59
CA ARG A 21 -18.83 40.86 -4.96
C ARG A 21 -20.31 40.70 -5.27
N GLY A 22 -20.99 39.76 -4.60
CA GLY A 22 -22.43 39.53 -4.72
C GLY A 22 -23.31 40.61 -4.07
N SER A 23 -22.81 41.36 -3.09
CA SER A 23 -23.59 42.39 -2.39
C SER A 23 -23.66 43.76 -3.10
N ASN A 24 -22.90 43.97 -4.18
CA ASN A 24 -22.78 45.28 -4.86
C ASN A 24 -23.32 45.31 -6.30
N LEU A 25 -24.05 44.29 -6.76
CA LEU A 25 -24.59 44.24 -8.13
C LEU A 25 -26.07 44.64 -8.15
N SER A 26 -26.34 45.84 -8.65
CA SER A 26 -27.69 46.24 -9.08
C SER A 26 -28.09 45.48 -10.35
N MET A 27 -29.37 45.12 -10.42
CA MET A 27 -29.99 44.23 -11.41
C MET A 27 -29.88 44.68 -12.89
N GLY A 28 -29.26 45.83 -13.17
CA GLY A 28 -29.04 46.40 -14.51
C GLY A 28 -27.67 46.10 -15.16
N ASP A 29 -26.69 45.59 -14.42
CA ASP A 29 -25.31 45.39 -14.93
C ASP A 29 -25.08 44.01 -15.57
N THR A 30 -26.09 43.13 -15.49
CA THR A 30 -25.99 41.72 -15.90
C THR A 30 -25.93 41.51 -17.42
N GLU A 31 -26.41 42.47 -18.21
CA GLU A 31 -26.44 42.33 -19.67
C GLU A 31 -25.17 42.86 -20.35
N ALA A 32 -24.44 43.80 -19.72
CA ALA A 32 -23.25 44.41 -20.33
C ALA A 32 -22.00 43.51 -20.27
N GLN A 33 -21.89 42.59 -19.31
CA GLN A 33 -20.73 41.69 -19.19
C GLN A 33 -20.84 40.37 -19.97
N ARG A 34 -21.99 40.07 -20.58
CA ARG A 34 -22.15 38.85 -21.39
C ARG A 34 -21.33 38.88 -22.70
N ASN A 35 -20.83 40.05 -23.12
CA ASN A 35 -20.18 40.23 -24.42
C ASN A 35 -18.64 40.33 -24.39
N GLU A 36 -17.98 40.10 -23.26
CA GLU A 36 -16.51 40.07 -23.23
C GLU A 36 -15.98 38.63 -23.38
N LYS A 37 -15.76 38.27 -24.65
CA LYS A 37 -14.96 37.14 -25.20
C LYS A 37 -14.42 36.14 -24.15
N THR A 38 -15.09 35.00 -24.01
CA THR A 38 -14.42 33.76 -23.57
C THR A 38 -13.30 33.41 -24.58
N PRO A 39 -12.04 33.25 -24.14
CA PRO A 39 -10.97 32.76 -25.00
C PRO A 39 -11.26 31.31 -25.44
N PRO A 40 -10.75 30.85 -26.59
CA PRO A 40 -10.95 29.49 -27.06
C PRO A 40 -10.35 28.46 -26.08
N ASP A 41 -11.02 27.31 -25.94
CA ASP A 41 -10.81 26.22 -24.97
C ASP A 41 -9.42 25.52 -25.00
N ASP A 42 -8.46 26.01 -25.79
CA ASP A 42 -7.19 25.34 -26.06
C ASP A 42 -5.99 25.84 -25.23
N GLN A 43 -6.20 26.75 -24.27
CA GLN A 43 -5.10 27.25 -23.43
C GLN A 43 -5.50 27.40 -21.96
N TYR A 44 -5.82 26.27 -21.32
CA TYR A 44 -5.83 26.19 -19.87
C TYR A 44 -4.40 26.30 -19.34
N ASP A 45 -3.99 27.51 -18.96
CA ASP A 45 -2.78 27.72 -18.15
C ASP A 45 -3.13 27.59 -16.66
N PRO A 46 -2.77 26.48 -15.99
CA PRO A 46 -3.08 26.27 -14.57
C PRO A 46 -2.35 27.25 -13.62
N TYR A 47 -1.55 28.17 -14.15
CA TYR A 47 -0.76 29.13 -13.38
C TYR A 47 -1.22 30.59 -13.50
N ALA A 48 -2.20 30.89 -14.36
CA ALA A 48 -2.61 32.26 -14.69
C ALA A 48 -3.09 33.12 -13.49
N ASN A 49 -3.59 32.50 -12.42
CA ASN A 49 -4.14 33.20 -11.25
C ASN A 49 -3.36 32.99 -9.94
N ARG A 50 -2.12 32.49 -10.00
CA ARG A 50 -1.32 32.28 -8.79
C ARG A 50 -0.50 33.53 -8.46
N ASN A 51 -1.06 34.44 -7.66
CA ASN A 51 -0.26 35.46 -6.97
C ASN A 51 0.55 34.79 -5.83
N VAL A 52 1.62 34.06 -6.19
CA VAL A 52 2.51 33.42 -5.21
C VAL A 52 3.38 34.50 -4.55
N LYS A 53 2.88 35.11 -3.48
CA LYS A 53 3.64 36.07 -2.66
C LYS A 53 4.62 35.41 -1.68
N HIS A 54 5.17 34.25 -2.03
CA HIS A 54 6.32 33.65 -1.35
C HIS A 54 7.23 32.98 -2.38
N PRO A 55 8.34 33.60 -2.79
CA PRO A 55 9.40 32.87 -3.46
C PRO A 55 10.01 31.94 -2.42
N THR A 56 9.55 30.67 -2.35
CA THR A 56 10.44 29.61 -1.86
C THR A 56 11.69 29.72 -2.72
N SER A 57 12.80 30.17 -2.15
CA SER A 57 14.02 30.51 -2.88
C SER A 57 14.33 29.41 -3.88
N TYR A 58 14.72 29.75 -5.11
CA TYR A 58 15.08 28.77 -6.15
C TYR A 58 16.03 27.68 -5.62
N LEU A 59 16.88 28.04 -4.65
CA LEU A 59 17.75 27.16 -3.89
C LEU A 59 17.02 26.12 -3.03
N VAL A 60 15.95 26.48 -2.31
CA VAL A 60 15.12 25.53 -1.55
C VAL A 60 14.42 24.55 -2.48
N CYS A 61 13.86 25.04 -3.58
CA CYS A 61 13.22 24.17 -4.58
C CYS A 61 14.24 23.21 -5.23
N PHE A 62 15.44 23.71 -5.55
CA PHE A 62 16.54 22.92 -6.09
C PHE A 62 17.04 21.85 -5.12
N VAL A 63 17.27 22.21 -3.85
CA VAL A 63 17.69 21.29 -2.78
C VAL A 63 16.62 20.22 -2.54
N LEU A 64 15.33 20.60 -2.52
CA LEU A 64 14.23 19.64 -2.39
C LEU A 64 14.15 18.69 -3.59
N CYS A 65 14.36 19.19 -4.81
CA CYS A 65 14.38 18.36 -6.01
C CYS A 65 15.52 17.35 -6.00
N ILE A 66 16.72 17.77 -5.60
CA ILE A 66 17.88 16.88 -5.45
C ILE A 66 17.62 15.86 -4.35
N SER A 67 17.22 16.30 -3.16
CA SER A 67 16.92 15.43 -2.03
C SER A 67 15.89 14.36 -2.40
N ARG A 68 14.83 14.73 -3.13
CA ARG A 68 13.81 13.79 -3.61
C ARG A 68 14.38 12.77 -4.59
N LYS A 69 15.18 13.22 -5.58
CA LYS A 69 15.80 12.31 -6.55
C LYS A 69 16.79 11.36 -5.90
N VAL A 70 17.63 11.86 -4.99
CA VAL A 70 18.60 11.05 -4.24
C VAL A 70 17.88 10.00 -3.39
N THR A 71 16.85 10.40 -2.65
CA THR A 71 16.06 9.48 -1.82
C THR A 71 15.37 8.42 -2.67
N LEU A 72 14.78 8.81 -3.81
CA LEU A 72 14.11 7.88 -4.70
C LEU A 72 15.10 6.88 -5.33
N VAL A 73 16.24 7.36 -5.82
CA VAL A 73 17.29 6.49 -6.39
C VAL A 73 17.82 5.53 -5.33
N PHE A 74 18.06 6.01 -4.12
CA PHE A 74 18.49 5.18 -3.00
C PHE A 74 17.48 4.07 -2.69
N LEU A 75 16.18 4.41 -2.59
CA LEU A 75 15.11 3.44 -2.36
C LEU A 75 15.02 2.41 -3.49
N ILE A 76 15.14 2.83 -4.75
CA ILE A 76 15.15 1.92 -5.89
C ILE A 76 16.31 0.94 -5.80
N ILE A 77 17.50 1.40 -5.43
CA ILE A 77 18.67 0.54 -5.27
C ILE A 77 18.46 -0.47 -4.13
N CYS A 78 17.92 -0.03 -2.99
CA CYS A 78 17.61 -0.90 -1.85
C CYS A 78 16.58 -1.98 -2.22
N GLU A 79 15.51 -1.59 -2.92
CA GLU A 79 14.43 -2.51 -3.35
C GLU A 79 14.91 -3.46 -4.45
N LEU A 80 15.71 -2.99 -5.41
CA LEU A 80 16.30 -3.86 -6.42
C LEU A 80 17.25 -4.87 -5.76
N GLY A 81 18.05 -4.42 -4.80
CA GLY A 81 18.92 -5.29 -3.98
C GLY A 81 18.11 -6.37 -3.25
N ALA A 82 17.00 -5.99 -2.61
CA ALA A 82 16.11 -6.93 -1.94
C ALA A 82 15.48 -7.94 -2.92
N ASN A 83 15.06 -7.50 -4.10
CA ASN A 83 14.50 -8.40 -5.11
C ASN A 83 15.55 -9.40 -5.65
N CYS A 84 16.81 -8.99 -5.77
CA CYS A 84 17.91 -9.88 -6.15
C CYS A 84 18.12 -11.03 -5.16
N ILE A 85 17.84 -10.82 -3.87
CA ILE A 85 17.91 -11.89 -2.85
C ILE A 85 16.99 -13.04 -3.21
N TYR A 86 15.73 -12.76 -3.59
CA TYR A 86 14.76 -13.79 -3.96
C TYR A 86 15.25 -14.59 -5.18
N VAL A 87 15.81 -13.90 -6.17
CA VAL A 87 16.35 -14.55 -7.38
C VAL A 87 17.56 -15.43 -7.03
N ILE A 88 18.51 -14.93 -6.23
CA ILE A 88 19.69 -15.70 -5.79
C ILE A 88 19.25 -16.91 -4.95
N PHE A 89 18.27 -16.73 -4.06
CA PHE A 89 17.71 -17.82 -3.28
C PHE A 89 17.10 -18.89 -4.16
N VAL A 90 16.22 -18.52 -5.10
CA VAL A 90 15.62 -19.49 -6.05
C VAL A 90 16.71 -20.20 -6.85
N ALA A 91 17.70 -19.48 -7.37
CA ALA A 91 18.79 -20.06 -8.15
C ALA A 91 19.65 -21.04 -7.34
N SER A 92 20.01 -20.70 -6.10
CA SER A 92 20.80 -21.56 -5.21
C SER A 92 20.05 -22.83 -4.83
N ASN A 93 18.74 -22.73 -4.56
CA ASN A 93 17.91 -23.89 -4.25
C ASN A 93 17.64 -24.74 -5.48
N LEU A 94 17.43 -24.13 -6.64
CA LEU A 94 17.28 -24.87 -7.91
C LEU A 94 18.53 -25.68 -8.23
N LYS A 95 19.73 -25.14 -7.97
CA LYS A 95 21.00 -25.88 -8.11
C LYS A 95 21.13 -27.04 -7.12
N ALA A 96 20.64 -26.88 -5.89
CA ALA A 96 20.64 -27.96 -4.91
C ALA A 96 19.70 -29.09 -5.35
N VAL A 97 18.49 -28.75 -5.80
CA VAL A 97 17.51 -29.72 -6.31
C VAL A 97 18.02 -30.40 -7.59
N SER A 98 18.63 -29.66 -8.53
CA SER A 98 19.16 -30.24 -9.76
C SER A 98 20.34 -31.18 -9.54
N LYS A 99 21.15 -30.96 -8.50
CA LYS A 99 22.22 -31.89 -8.07
C LYS A 99 21.71 -33.15 -7.39
N CYS A 100 20.52 -33.13 -6.79
CA CYS A 100 19.87 -34.30 -6.21
C CYS A 100 19.08 -35.13 -7.25
N MET A 101 18.80 -34.57 -8.42
CA MET A 101 18.04 -35.20 -9.49
C MET A 101 18.79 -36.26 -10.36
N PRO A 102 20.13 -36.33 -10.46
CA PRO A 102 20.81 -37.31 -11.31
C PRO A 102 20.89 -38.72 -10.72
N SER A 103 20.36 -38.98 -9.51
CA SER A 103 20.44 -40.31 -8.87
C SER A 103 19.20 -41.20 -9.01
N GLY A 104 18.24 -40.87 -9.89
CA GLY A 104 17.07 -41.75 -10.13
C GLY A 104 16.16 -41.97 -8.91
N LYS A 105 16.40 -41.27 -7.79
CA LYS A 105 15.47 -41.19 -6.67
C LYS A 105 14.51 -40.05 -6.96
N TYR A 106 13.28 -40.40 -7.34
CA TYR A 106 12.17 -39.47 -7.28
C TYR A 106 12.18 -38.81 -5.89
N ILE A 107 12.23 -37.49 -5.83
CA ILE A 107 11.89 -36.77 -4.60
C ILE A 107 10.43 -37.14 -4.35
N CYS A 108 10.19 -38.09 -3.45
CA CYS A 108 8.87 -38.32 -2.90
C CYS A 108 8.53 -37.05 -2.13
N ILE A 109 7.88 -36.10 -2.79
CA ILE A 109 7.17 -35.03 -2.11
C ILE A 109 6.24 -35.76 -1.14
N PRO A 110 6.40 -35.64 0.19
CA PRO A 110 5.50 -36.31 1.10
C PRO A 110 4.10 -35.74 0.88
N CYS A 111 3.28 -36.46 0.10
CA CYS A 111 1.89 -36.14 -0.21
C CYS A 111 0.96 -36.29 1.01
N LYS A 112 1.50 -36.35 2.23
CA LYS A 112 0.68 -36.45 3.45
C LYS A 112 0.01 -35.11 3.81
N ASN A 113 0.62 -33.97 3.48
CA ASN A 113 0.13 -32.66 3.97
C ASN A 113 -0.50 -31.76 2.88
N VAL A 114 -0.61 -32.23 1.63
CA VAL A 114 -1.40 -31.51 0.60
C VAL A 114 -2.87 -31.41 1.02
N VAL A 115 -3.34 -32.34 1.87
CA VAL A 115 -4.69 -32.31 2.46
C VAL A 115 -4.80 -31.30 3.61
N GLU A 116 -3.72 -30.95 4.31
CA GLU A 116 -3.73 -29.88 5.33
C GLU A 116 -3.58 -28.46 4.74
N TRP A 117 -3.06 -28.35 3.51
CA TRP A 117 -3.21 -27.14 2.70
C TRP A 117 -4.69 -26.74 2.53
N LYS A 118 -5.61 -27.70 2.64
CA LYS A 118 -7.06 -27.51 2.58
C LYS A 118 -7.66 -26.87 3.84
N ARG A 119 -6.97 -26.88 5.00
CA ARG A 119 -7.45 -26.28 6.27
C ARG A 119 -6.87 -24.89 6.57
N SER A 120 -5.83 -24.50 5.83
CA SER A 120 -5.23 -23.15 5.82
C SER A 120 -5.58 -22.35 4.56
N GLY A 121 -6.68 -22.71 3.87
CA GLY A 121 -7.02 -22.19 2.54
C GLY A 121 -7.60 -20.76 2.51
N SER A 122 -8.06 -20.23 3.64
CA SER A 122 -8.73 -18.92 3.66
C SER A 122 -7.77 -17.73 3.81
N ASN A 123 -6.55 -17.93 4.31
CA ASN A 123 -5.60 -16.85 4.62
C ASN A 123 -4.45 -16.68 3.61
N LYS A 124 -4.45 -17.41 2.48
CA LYS A 124 -3.34 -17.37 1.49
C LYS A 124 -3.69 -16.72 0.14
N LEU A 125 -4.89 -16.15 -0.01
CA LEU A 125 -5.32 -15.36 -1.17
C LEU A 125 -4.82 -13.90 -1.16
N ILE A 126 -3.75 -13.63 -0.40
CA ILE A 126 -3.23 -12.28 -0.12
C ILE A 126 -2.41 -11.63 -1.25
N PRO A 127 -1.82 -12.31 -2.27
CA PRO A 127 -0.94 -11.62 -3.20
C PRO A 127 -1.65 -10.73 -4.24
N PHE A 128 -2.99 -10.69 -4.29
CA PHE A 128 -3.76 -9.81 -5.19
C PHE A 128 -4.41 -8.61 -4.46
N SER A 129 -3.72 -8.05 -3.47
CA SER A 129 -4.26 -6.98 -2.62
C SER A 129 -4.25 -5.62 -3.30
N PHE A 130 -5.29 -4.82 -3.03
CA PHE A 130 -5.39 -3.43 -3.44
C PHE A 130 -4.30 -2.61 -2.75
N SER A 131 -3.22 -2.27 -3.46
CA SER A 131 -2.22 -1.35 -2.93
C SER A 131 -2.65 0.09 -3.18
N THR A 132 -2.73 0.89 -2.12
CA THR A 132 -3.13 2.32 -2.15
C THR A 132 -2.27 3.19 -3.07
N GLN A 133 -1.12 2.68 -3.51
CA GLN A 133 -0.17 3.33 -4.40
C GLN A 133 -0.51 3.18 -5.89
N ILE A 134 -1.53 2.39 -6.25
CA ILE A 134 -1.91 2.14 -7.64
C ILE A 134 -2.38 3.42 -8.34
N MET A 135 -3.27 4.20 -7.72
CA MET A 135 -3.81 5.41 -8.36
C MET A 135 -2.75 6.49 -8.59
N PRO A 136 -1.87 6.81 -7.60
CA PRO A 136 -0.76 7.72 -7.87
C PRO A 136 0.21 7.20 -8.94
N LEU A 137 0.44 5.88 -9.01
CA LEU A 137 1.29 5.28 -10.04
C LEU A 137 0.66 5.43 -11.43
N GLU A 138 -0.63 5.16 -11.58
CA GLU A 138 -1.37 5.34 -12.83
C GLU A 138 -1.30 6.79 -13.32
N ASN A 139 -1.44 7.76 -12.40
CA ASN A 139 -1.35 9.18 -12.72
C ASN A 139 0.03 9.65 -13.22
N GLU A 140 1.10 8.94 -12.86
CA GLU A 140 2.48 9.26 -13.28
C GLU A 140 2.86 8.56 -14.60
N MET A 141 1.99 7.71 -15.15
CA MET A 141 2.28 7.02 -16.41
C MET A 141 2.03 7.91 -17.63
N LYS A 142 2.93 7.83 -18.62
CA LYS A 142 2.75 8.49 -19.93
C LYS A 142 1.42 8.13 -20.62
N ASN A 143 0.91 6.91 -20.39
CA ASN A 143 -0.36 6.43 -20.94
C ASN A 143 -1.17 5.70 -19.85
N PRO A 144 -1.99 6.40 -19.04
CA PRO A 144 -2.73 5.78 -17.93
C PRO A 144 -3.73 4.73 -18.39
N LYS A 145 -4.40 4.93 -19.54
CA LYS A 145 -5.36 3.97 -20.13
C LYS A 145 -4.77 2.57 -20.40
N LYS A 146 -3.44 2.44 -20.54
CA LYS A 146 -2.77 1.14 -20.75
C LYS A 146 -2.45 0.42 -19.43
N PHE A 147 -2.63 1.07 -18.28
CA PHE A 147 -2.32 0.50 -16.97
C PHE A 147 -3.16 -0.76 -16.68
N SER A 148 -4.48 -0.67 -16.86
CA SER A 148 -5.44 -1.75 -16.62
C SER A 148 -5.81 -2.59 -17.86
N SER A 149 -5.07 -2.46 -18.97
CA SER A 149 -5.32 -3.28 -20.17
C SER A 149 -5.04 -4.78 -19.90
N LYS A 150 -5.53 -5.69 -20.75
CA LYS A 150 -5.33 -7.15 -20.59
C LYS A 150 -3.85 -7.54 -20.48
N PHE A 151 -3.00 -6.95 -21.34
CA PHE A 151 -1.54 -7.00 -21.26
C PHE A 151 -0.95 -5.69 -20.71
N GLY A 152 -1.70 -5.02 -19.85
CA GLY A 152 -1.31 -3.78 -19.19
C GLY A 152 -0.23 -4.00 -18.15
N VAL A 153 0.37 -2.90 -17.71
CA VAL A 153 1.48 -2.91 -16.75
C VAL A 153 1.09 -3.62 -15.45
N LEU A 154 -0.15 -3.43 -14.99
CA LEU A 154 -0.65 -4.06 -13.77
C LEU A 154 -0.68 -5.59 -13.89
N ASN A 155 -1.33 -6.14 -14.93
CA ASN A 155 -1.47 -7.59 -15.08
C ASN A 155 -0.11 -8.28 -15.30
N VAL A 156 0.79 -7.66 -16.07
CA VAL A 156 2.13 -8.21 -16.30
C VAL A 156 2.96 -8.20 -15.02
N ALA A 157 2.89 -7.13 -14.22
CA ALA A 157 3.57 -7.05 -12.93
C ALA A 157 3.01 -8.06 -11.91
N MET A 158 1.68 -8.20 -11.83
CA MET A 158 1.06 -9.16 -10.92
C MET A 158 1.42 -10.61 -11.29
N LEU A 159 1.42 -10.94 -12.58
CA LEU A 159 1.82 -12.26 -13.05
C LEU A 159 3.30 -12.56 -12.76
N SER A 160 4.19 -11.61 -12.99
CA SER A 160 5.62 -11.80 -12.75
C SER A 160 5.94 -11.99 -11.27
N ILE A 161 5.35 -11.18 -10.40
CA ILE A 161 5.49 -11.31 -8.94
C ILE A 161 4.93 -12.66 -8.46
N ALA A 162 3.76 -13.07 -8.97
CA ALA A 162 3.17 -14.36 -8.62
C ALA A 162 4.08 -15.54 -8.97
N ILE A 163 4.73 -15.52 -10.14
CA ILE A 163 5.67 -16.58 -10.56
C ILE A 163 6.89 -16.62 -9.64
N ILE A 164 7.50 -15.46 -9.34
CA ILE A 164 8.69 -15.39 -8.50
C ILE A 164 8.39 -15.85 -7.07
N TYR A 165 7.26 -15.42 -6.50
CA TYR A 165 6.85 -15.82 -5.15
C TYR A 165 6.44 -17.29 -5.07
N ALA A 166 5.75 -17.82 -6.10
CA ALA A 166 5.45 -19.25 -6.19
C ALA A 166 6.73 -20.08 -6.25
N ALA A 167 7.73 -19.67 -7.07
CA ALA A 167 9.02 -20.34 -7.13
C ALA A 167 9.76 -20.26 -5.79
N PHE A 168 9.81 -19.08 -5.17
CA PHE A 168 10.46 -18.88 -3.87
C PHE A 168 9.84 -19.75 -2.76
N GLY A 169 8.51 -19.78 -2.68
CA GLY A 169 7.80 -20.64 -1.73
C GLY A 169 7.98 -22.12 -2.00
N PHE A 170 7.88 -22.54 -3.27
CA PHE A 170 8.04 -23.94 -3.68
C PHE A 170 9.45 -24.48 -3.38
N PHE A 171 10.49 -23.77 -3.84
CA PHE A 171 11.88 -24.19 -3.60
C PHE A 171 12.29 -24.03 -2.14
N GLY A 172 11.74 -23.03 -1.43
CA GLY A 172 11.94 -22.89 0.01
C GLY A 172 11.39 -24.08 0.80
N TYR A 173 10.17 -24.52 0.48
CA TYR A 173 9.55 -25.69 1.11
C TYR A 173 10.29 -26.99 0.76
N LEU A 174 10.75 -27.17 -0.49
CA LEU A 174 11.53 -28.36 -0.85
C LEU A 174 12.86 -28.49 -0.09
N LYS A 175 13.48 -27.37 0.32
CA LYS A 175 14.74 -27.39 1.07
C LYS A 175 14.53 -27.63 2.57
N TYR A 176 13.58 -26.93 3.19
CA TYR A 176 13.41 -26.94 4.65
C TYR A 176 12.31 -27.88 5.16
N GLY A 177 11.42 -28.37 4.28
CA GLY A 177 10.35 -29.29 4.64
C GLY A 177 9.40 -28.71 5.70
N GLU A 178 9.05 -29.55 6.69
CA GLU A 178 8.15 -29.20 7.80
C GLU A 178 8.82 -28.32 8.87
N GLU A 179 10.14 -28.20 8.90
CA GLU A 179 10.89 -27.39 9.88
C GLU A 179 10.98 -25.91 9.49
N VAL A 180 10.20 -25.45 8.51
CA VAL A 180 10.24 -24.06 8.05
C VAL A 180 9.62 -23.12 9.10
N ALA A 181 10.47 -22.32 9.77
CA ALA A 181 10.01 -21.20 10.58
C ALA A 181 9.20 -20.17 9.76
N GLY A 182 8.39 -19.36 10.44
CA GLY A 182 7.46 -18.38 9.85
C GLY A 182 8.04 -17.33 8.90
N SER A 183 9.36 -17.26 8.76
CA SER A 183 10.02 -16.63 7.61
C SER A 183 11.15 -17.52 7.10
N ILE A 184 11.24 -17.70 5.78
CA ILE A 184 12.29 -18.53 5.16
C ILE A 184 13.69 -18.02 5.52
N THR A 185 13.86 -16.69 5.64
CA THR A 185 15.11 -16.03 6.01
C THR A 185 15.65 -16.47 7.38
N LEU A 186 14.77 -16.89 8.29
CA LEU A 186 15.15 -17.38 9.61
C LEU A 186 15.73 -18.80 9.59
N ASN A 187 15.33 -19.62 8.61
CA ASN A 187 15.84 -20.99 8.45
C ASN A 187 17.20 -21.07 7.76
N LEU A 188 17.73 -19.95 7.24
CA LEU A 188 19.04 -19.93 6.62
C LEU A 188 20.15 -20.30 7.62
N PRO A 189 21.10 -21.17 7.25
CA PRO A 189 22.18 -21.58 8.16
C PRO A 189 23.08 -20.38 8.50
N PRO A 190 23.37 -20.10 9.78
CA PRO A 190 24.15 -18.94 10.18
C PRO A 190 25.63 -19.05 9.80
N THR A 191 26.12 -20.24 9.44
CA THR A 191 27.53 -20.51 9.10
C THR A 191 27.89 -20.15 7.66
N GLU A 192 26.91 -20.06 6.75
CA GLU A 192 27.19 -19.74 5.34
C GLU A 192 27.28 -18.23 5.12
N MET A 193 28.36 -17.75 4.48
CA MET A 193 28.53 -16.32 4.16
C MET A 193 27.39 -15.76 3.30
N LEU A 194 26.85 -16.58 2.38
CA LEU A 194 25.75 -16.17 1.52
C LEU A 194 24.45 -15.97 2.31
N ALA A 195 24.21 -16.83 3.30
CA ALA A 195 23.05 -16.71 4.18
C ALA A 195 23.12 -15.46 5.06
N GLN A 196 24.30 -15.17 5.62
CA GLN A 196 24.52 -13.95 6.39
C GLN A 196 24.37 -12.69 5.53
N ALA A 197 24.92 -12.69 4.31
CA ALA A 197 24.79 -11.56 3.38
C ALA A 197 23.32 -11.28 3.04
N VAL A 198 22.52 -12.32 2.79
CA VAL A 198 21.07 -12.20 2.53
C VAL A 198 20.34 -11.60 3.74
N ARG A 199 20.64 -12.07 4.96
CA ARG A 199 20.01 -11.54 6.19
C ARG A 199 20.32 -10.06 6.40
N VAL A 200 21.57 -9.66 6.21
CA VAL A 200 22.00 -8.25 6.35
C VAL A 200 21.35 -7.39 5.27
N MET A 201 21.40 -7.82 4.01
CA MET A 201 20.83 -7.07 2.89
C MET A 201 19.31 -6.91 3.03
N GLN A 202 18.60 -7.97 3.45
CA GLN A 202 17.16 -7.91 3.72
C GLN A 202 16.84 -6.96 4.88
N SER A 203 17.64 -6.97 5.94
CA SER A 203 17.44 -6.07 7.10
C SER A 203 17.63 -4.60 6.71
N VAL A 204 18.68 -4.30 5.93
CA VAL A 204 18.93 -2.95 5.40
C VAL A 204 17.79 -2.52 4.47
N ALA A 205 17.31 -3.41 3.60
CA ALA A 205 16.17 -3.10 2.73
C ALA A 205 14.92 -2.75 3.54
N ILE A 206 14.53 -3.58 4.52
CA ILE A 206 13.37 -3.32 5.38
C ILE A 206 13.50 -1.97 6.11
N PHE A 207 14.69 -1.68 6.64
CA PHE A 207 14.96 -0.40 7.30
C PHE A 207 14.75 0.80 6.35
N CYS A 208 15.23 0.71 5.11
CA CYS A 208 15.04 1.76 4.11
C CYS A 208 13.57 1.92 3.72
N THR A 209 12.83 0.82 3.57
CA THR A 209 11.43 0.83 3.13
C THR A 209 10.47 1.24 4.25
N PHE A 210 10.88 1.10 5.53
CA PHE A 210 10.05 1.44 6.70
C PHE A 210 9.51 2.88 6.68
N ALA A 211 10.29 3.82 6.15
CA ALA A 211 9.90 5.23 6.09
C ALA A 211 8.71 5.52 5.16
N ILE A 212 8.52 4.72 4.10
CA ILE A 212 7.50 4.96 3.07
C ILE A 212 6.07 4.83 3.62
N PRO A 213 5.65 3.70 4.22
CA PRO A 213 4.30 3.59 4.77
C PRO A 213 4.08 4.53 5.96
N HIS A 214 5.11 4.79 6.77
CA HIS A 214 5.05 5.75 7.88
C HIS A 214 4.75 7.17 7.41
N TYR A 215 5.34 7.59 6.29
CA TYR A 215 5.05 8.89 5.68
C TYR A 215 3.58 9.02 5.30
N ILE A 216 2.97 7.96 4.73
CA ILE A 216 1.55 7.98 4.33
C ILE A 216 0.65 8.12 5.57
N VAL A 217 0.93 7.36 6.63
CA VAL A 217 0.19 7.45 7.90
C VAL A 217 0.32 8.84 8.50
N PHE A 218 1.54 9.37 8.55
CA PHE A 218 1.81 10.71 9.06
C PHE A 218 1.09 11.78 8.24
N ASP A 219 1.17 11.75 6.90
CA ASP A 219 0.50 12.71 6.03
C ASP A 219 -1.02 12.71 6.24
N ILE A 220 -1.62 11.52 6.31
CA ILE A 220 -3.06 11.40 6.54
C ILE A 220 -3.42 11.90 7.94
N MET A 221 -2.77 11.44 9.01
CA MET A 221 -3.14 11.82 10.37
C MET A 221 -2.82 13.29 10.68
N TRP A 222 -1.62 13.73 10.35
CA TRP A 222 -1.14 15.07 10.66
C TRP A 222 -1.75 16.12 9.73
N ASN A 223 -1.52 16.04 8.42
CA ASN A 223 -1.90 17.11 7.50
C ASN A 223 -3.42 17.18 7.29
N ARG A 224 -4.13 16.06 7.31
CA ARG A 224 -5.59 16.05 7.07
C ARG A 224 -6.43 16.27 8.34
N TYR A 225 -6.01 15.78 9.50
CA TYR A 225 -6.85 15.82 10.71
C TYR A 225 -6.32 16.73 11.82
N ILE A 226 -5.03 16.66 12.16
CA ILE A 226 -4.48 17.32 13.36
C ILE A 226 -4.06 18.76 13.07
N LYS A 227 -3.41 19.01 11.94
CA LYS A 227 -2.88 20.33 11.57
C LYS A 227 -3.98 21.40 11.52
N LEU A 228 -5.15 21.05 10.98
CA LEU A 228 -6.32 21.95 10.90
C LEU A 228 -6.83 22.39 12.28
N LYS A 229 -6.59 21.58 13.32
CA LYS A 229 -7.01 21.90 14.70
C LYS A 229 -5.93 22.66 15.47
N LEU A 230 -4.66 22.52 15.08
CA LEU A 230 -3.51 23.10 15.78
C LEU A 230 -2.94 24.37 15.11
N GLU A 231 -3.48 24.81 13.97
CA GLU A 231 -3.01 25.97 13.20
C GLU A 231 -2.86 27.27 14.02
N LYS A 232 -3.57 27.40 15.14
CA LYS A 232 -3.51 28.57 16.03
C LYS A 232 -2.33 28.58 17.00
N ASN A 233 -1.56 27.49 17.11
CA ASN A 233 -0.49 27.35 18.09
C ASN A 233 0.89 27.63 17.49
N ALA A 234 1.67 28.52 18.12
CA ALA A 234 3.05 28.84 17.73
C ALA A 234 4.01 27.62 17.79
N CYS A 235 3.64 26.57 18.54
CA CYS A 235 4.43 25.35 18.71
C CYS A 235 4.02 24.20 17.76
N THR A 236 3.38 24.49 16.62
CA THR A 236 2.92 23.45 15.66
C THR A 236 4.07 22.52 15.22
N LEU A 237 5.28 23.06 15.08
CA LEU A 237 6.47 22.30 14.67
C LEU A 237 6.96 21.32 15.76
N LEU A 238 6.85 21.68 17.05
CA LEU A 238 7.16 20.75 18.14
C LEU A 238 6.15 19.61 18.20
N TRP A 239 4.85 19.92 18.08
CA TRP A 239 3.81 18.90 18.03
C TRP A 239 3.96 17.96 16.84
N GLU A 240 4.46 18.46 15.71
CA GLU A 240 4.76 17.63 14.54
C GLU A 240 5.83 16.56 14.86
N TYR A 241 6.93 16.96 15.48
CA TYR A 241 8.00 16.03 15.87
C TYR A 241 7.53 15.04 16.94
N VAL A 242 6.79 15.51 17.94
CA VAL A 242 6.21 14.64 18.97
C VAL A 242 5.30 13.58 18.34
N PHE A 243 4.44 13.98 17.40
CA PHE A 243 3.53 13.07 16.73
C PHE A 243 4.27 12.03 15.86
N ARG A 244 5.30 12.44 15.11
CA ARG A 244 6.16 11.51 14.36
C ARG A 244 6.83 10.49 15.27
N THR A 245 7.45 10.95 16.35
CA THR A 245 8.12 10.08 17.32
C THR A 245 7.13 9.14 18.01
N ALA A 246 5.92 9.61 18.33
CA ALA A 246 4.88 8.80 18.95
C ALA A 246 4.44 7.63 18.06
N ILE A 247 4.24 7.85 16.75
CA ILE A 247 3.89 6.77 15.81
C ILE A 247 5.00 5.72 15.76
N VAL A 248 6.27 6.15 15.69
CA VAL A 248 7.40 5.21 15.64
C VAL A 248 7.48 4.40 16.94
N ILE A 249 7.36 5.05 18.11
CA ILE A 249 7.35 4.37 19.41
C ILE A 249 6.20 3.35 19.47
N LEU A 250 5.01 3.70 19.00
CA LEU A 250 3.87 2.78 18.97
C LEU A 250 4.19 1.53 18.14
N THR A 251 4.78 1.69 16.95
CA THR A 251 5.18 0.52 16.13
C THR A 251 6.26 -0.32 16.79
N PHE A 252 7.20 0.29 17.50
CA PHE A 252 8.23 -0.42 18.26
C PHE A 252 7.63 -1.21 19.43
N LEU A 253 6.69 -0.63 20.17
CA LEU A 253 5.96 -1.32 21.25
C LEU A 253 5.18 -2.52 20.70
N CYS A 254 4.50 -2.36 19.57
CA CYS A 254 3.85 -3.47 18.88
C CYS A 254 4.84 -4.57 18.49
N ALA A 255 6.03 -4.23 18.01
CA ALA A 255 7.06 -5.21 17.66
C ALA A 255 7.58 -6.00 18.88
N VAL A 256 7.72 -5.35 20.05
CA VAL A 256 8.12 -6.01 21.31
C VAL A 256 7.03 -6.94 21.83
N MET A 257 5.76 -6.60 21.62
CA MET A 257 4.62 -7.41 22.07
C MET A 257 4.36 -8.66 21.24
N VAL A 258 4.91 -8.77 20.03
CA VAL A 258 4.61 -9.88 19.11
C VAL A 258 5.65 -11.00 19.27
N PRO A 259 5.30 -12.15 19.88
CA PRO A 259 6.23 -13.27 20.06
C PRO A 259 6.46 -14.06 18.77
N ASN A 260 5.52 -14.03 17.83
CA ASN A 260 5.57 -14.80 16.58
C ASN A 260 5.14 -13.94 15.38
N LEU A 261 6.10 -13.69 14.48
CA LEU A 261 5.90 -12.84 13.30
C LEU A 261 4.83 -13.38 12.35
N GLU A 262 4.80 -14.69 12.12
CA GLU A 262 3.85 -15.33 11.20
C GLU A 262 2.39 -15.11 11.61
N LEU A 263 2.12 -15.32 12.90
CA LEU A 263 0.80 -15.12 13.48
C LEU A 263 0.35 -13.66 13.38
N PHE A 264 1.26 -12.72 13.57
CA PHE A 264 0.97 -11.29 13.40
C PHE A 264 0.72 -10.90 11.94
N ILE A 265 1.49 -11.44 10.98
CA ILE A 265 1.23 -11.24 9.55
C ILE A 265 -0.15 -11.81 9.18
N SER A 266 -0.47 -13.02 9.64
CA SER A 266 -1.79 -13.61 9.41
C SER A 266 -2.91 -12.78 10.03
N PHE A 267 -2.71 -12.24 11.24
CA PHE A 267 -3.70 -11.40 11.91
C PHE A 267 -3.96 -10.10 11.15
N ASN A 268 -2.92 -9.35 10.80
CA ASN A 268 -3.07 -8.11 10.03
C ASN A 268 -3.68 -8.38 8.65
N GLY A 269 -3.28 -9.49 8.02
CA GLY A 269 -3.84 -9.94 6.75
C GLY A 269 -5.33 -10.22 6.85
N ALA A 270 -5.75 -10.97 7.87
CA ALA A 270 -7.15 -11.32 8.12
C ALA A 270 -8.02 -10.11 8.52
N LEU A 271 -7.46 -9.18 9.31
CA LEU A 271 -8.17 -8.02 9.85
C LEU A 271 -8.42 -6.96 8.77
N CYS A 272 -7.43 -6.63 7.95
CA CYS A 272 -7.56 -5.48 7.05
C CYS A 272 -7.90 -5.90 5.61
N LEU A 273 -7.33 -6.99 5.10
CA LEU A 273 -7.28 -7.22 3.66
C LEU A 273 -8.63 -7.61 3.04
N PRO A 274 -9.44 -8.53 3.60
CA PRO A 274 -10.70 -8.93 2.98
C PRO A 274 -11.66 -7.74 2.84
N PHE A 275 -11.78 -6.95 3.91
CA PHE A 275 -12.67 -5.80 3.92
C PHE A 275 -12.13 -4.64 3.07
N MET A 276 -10.84 -4.31 3.17
CA MET A 276 -10.25 -3.19 2.40
C MET A 276 -10.06 -3.50 0.91
N SER A 277 -9.81 -4.77 0.54
CA SER A 277 -9.54 -5.13 -0.86
C SER A 277 -10.79 -5.51 -1.63
N ILE A 278 -11.80 -6.11 -0.98
CA ILE A 278 -13.02 -6.59 -1.64
C ILE A 278 -14.23 -5.74 -1.22
N GLY A 279 -14.42 -5.54 0.08
CA GLY A 279 -15.56 -4.78 0.61
C GLY A 279 -15.52 -3.30 0.23
N PHE A 280 -14.40 -2.62 0.46
CA PHE A 280 -14.28 -1.18 0.25
C PHE A 280 -14.46 -0.76 -1.21
N PRO A 281 -13.84 -1.42 -2.22
CA PRO A 281 -14.11 -1.08 -3.62
C PRO A 281 -15.57 -1.32 -4.02
N ALA A 282 -16.23 -2.35 -3.49
CA ALA A 282 -17.65 -2.60 -3.74
C ALA A 282 -18.55 -1.53 -3.12
N ILE A 283 -18.20 -1.00 -1.94
CA ILE A 283 -18.89 0.15 -1.34
C ILE A 283 -18.72 1.39 -2.22
N VAL A 284 -17.49 1.69 -2.67
CA VAL A 284 -17.22 2.84 -3.54
C VAL A 284 -17.95 2.71 -4.88
N ASP A 285 -17.95 1.53 -5.50
CA ASP A 285 -18.68 1.25 -6.74
C ASP A 285 -20.18 1.47 -6.56
N LEU A 286 -20.74 0.94 -5.45
CA LEU A 286 -22.15 1.10 -5.10
C LEU A 286 -22.54 2.57 -4.90
N LEU A 287 -21.72 3.34 -4.19
CA LEU A 287 -21.99 4.77 -3.91
C LEU A 287 -21.79 5.66 -5.13
N THR A 288 -20.83 5.35 -5.99
CA THR A 288 -20.47 6.20 -7.14
C THR A 288 -21.41 5.99 -8.32
N PHE A 289 -21.83 4.75 -8.60
CA PHE A 289 -22.62 4.42 -9.79
C PHE A 289 -24.10 4.11 -9.51
N TRP A 290 -24.59 4.46 -8.31
CA TRP A 290 -25.97 4.21 -7.88
C TRP A 290 -27.04 4.75 -8.86
N ASP A 291 -26.80 5.91 -9.46
CA ASP A 291 -27.76 6.60 -10.33
C ASP A 291 -27.60 6.26 -11.82
N HIS A 292 -26.54 5.54 -12.18
CA HIS A 292 -26.23 5.25 -13.59
C HIS A 292 -27.06 4.09 -14.18
N HIS A 293 -27.67 3.26 -13.32
CA HIS A 293 -28.41 2.06 -13.72
C HIS A 293 -29.91 2.25 -13.45
N GLN A 294 -30.79 1.87 -14.37
CA GLN A 294 -32.25 1.95 -14.22
C GLN A 294 -32.93 0.58 -14.37
N GLY A 295 -34.10 0.42 -13.74
CA GLY A 295 -34.92 -0.80 -13.82
C GLY A 295 -34.26 -2.04 -13.19
N ALA A 296 -34.46 -3.22 -13.81
CA ALA A 296 -33.94 -4.49 -13.32
C ALA A 296 -32.40 -4.55 -13.25
N GLY A 297 -31.71 -3.77 -14.07
CA GLY A 297 -30.24 -3.64 -14.04
C GLY A 297 -29.73 -3.00 -12.75
N LYS A 298 -30.50 -2.08 -12.15
CA LYS A 298 -30.15 -1.47 -10.85
C LYS A 298 -30.22 -2.50 -9.72
N VAL A 299 -31.27 -3.32 -9.71
CA VAL A 299 -31.43 -4.38 -8.70
C VAL A 299 -30.29 -5.39 -8.78
N PHE A 300 -29.92 -5.84 -9.99
CA PHE A 300 -28.79 -6.75 -10.17
C PHE A 300 -27.45 -6.12 -9.76
N PHE A 301 -27.21 -4.86 -10.12
CA PHE A 301 -26.01 -4.11 -9.73
C PHE A 301 -25.87 -3.99 -8.21
N VAL A 302 -26.94 -3.58 -7.53
CA VAL A 302 -26.98 -3.44 -6.07
C VAL A 302 -26.79 -4.80 -5.40
N LEU A 303 -27.48 -5.84 -5.87
CA LEU A 303 -27.35 -7.19 -5.33
C LEU A 303 -25.93 -7.73 -5.49
N LYS A 304 -25.29 -7.53 -6.65
CA LYS A 304 -23.89 -7.93 -6.89
C LYS A 304 -22.96 -7.26 -5.87
N ASN A 305 -23.08 -5.94 -5.71
CA ASN A 305 -22.21 -5.18 -4.81
C ASN A 305 -22.47 -5.52 -3.33
N ILE A 306 -23.73 -5.69 -2.91
CA ILE A 306 -24.06 -6.17 -1.56
C ILE A 306 -23.47 -7.56 -1.32
N LEU A 307 -23.59 -8.48 -2.27
CA LEU A 307 -23.03 -9.83 -2.17
C LEU A 307 -21.50 -9.80 -2.01
N VAL A 308 -20.81 -8.95 -2.76
CA VAL A 308 -19.35 -8.76 -2.64
C VAL A 308 -18.97 -8.17 -1.28
N ILE A 309 -19.74 -7.20 -0.76
CA ILE A 309 -19.54 -6.63 0.58
C ILE A 309 -19.72 -7.71 1.65
N LEU A 310 -20.76 -8.54 1.54
CA LEU A 310 -21.02 -9.65 2.46
C LEU A 310 -19.88 -10.68 2.44
N ILE A 311 -19.36 -11.03 1.26
CA ILE A 311 -18.19 -11.91 1.14
C ILE A 311 -16.98 -11.29 1.85
N GLY A 312 -16.72 -10.00 1.66
CA GLY A 312 -15.65 -9.28 2.36
C GLY A 312 -15.82 -9.30 3.88
N LEU A 313 -17.05 -9.12 4.37
CA LEU A 313 -17.38 -9.14 5.79
C LEU A 313 -17.25 -10.54 6.40
N VAL A 314 -17.71 -11.58 5.70
CA VAL A 314 -17.53 -12.97 6.13
C VAL A 314 -16.06 -13.34 6.17
N GLY A 315 -15.26 -12.91 5.18
CA GLY A 315 -13.82 -13.11 5.18
C GLY A 315 -13.14 -12.40 6.36
N PHE A 316 -13.58 -11.18 6.69
CA PHE A 316 -13.10 -10.44 7.86
C PHE A 316 -13.42 -11.16 9.18
N VAL A 317 -14.67 -11.57 9.39
CA VAL A 317 -15.08 -12.22 10.65
C VAL A 317 -14.43 -13.59 10.82
N THR A 318 -14.42 -14.41 9.76
CA THR A 318 -13.80 -15.74 9.81
C THR A 318 -12.28 -15.64 9.99
N GLY A 319 -11.64 -14.70 9.30
CA GLY A 319 -10.21 -14.42 9.44
C GLY A 319 -9.84 -13.94 10.85
N LEU A 320 -10.61 -12.99 11.40
CA LEU A 320 -10.37 -12.47 12.75
C LEU A 320 -10.49 -13.57 13.80
N ASN A 321 -11.57 -14.37 13.74
CA ASN A 321 -11.77 -15.49 14.66
C ASN A 321 -10.64 -16.53 14.58
N ALA A 322 -10.21 -16.86 13.36
CA ALA A 322 -9.11 -17.80 13.14
C ALA A 322 -7.76 -17.25 13.68
N SER A 323 -7.45 -15.99 13.42
CA SER A 323 -6.18 -15.40 13.87
C SER A 323 -6.14 -15.15 15.38
N VAL A 324 -7.26 -14.72 15.98
CA VAL A 324 -7.34 -14.51 17.44
C VAL A 324 -7.26 -15.85 18.19
N SER A 325 -7.97 -16.89 17.71
CA SER A 325 -7.88 -18.22 18.33
C SER A 325 -6.47 -18.81 18.22
N ALA A 326 -5.82 -18.69 17.07
CA ALA A 326 -4.42 -19.10 16.91
C ALA A 326 -3.48 -18.35 17.86
N MET A 327 -3.70 -17.04 18.04
CA MET A 327 -2.89 -16.21 18.95
C MET A 327 -3.12 -16.54 20.41
N TYR A 328 -4.36 -16.79 20.79
CA TYR A 328 -4.71 -17.23 22.14
C TYR A 328 -4.02 -18.55 22.47
N MET A 329 -4.13 -19.56 21.60
CA MET A 329 -3.50 -20.86 21.84
C MET A 329 -1.98 -20.73 22.00
N GLU A 330 -1.32 -19.95 21.14
CA GLU A 330 0.12 -19.76 21.20
C GLU A 330 0.60 -19.06 22.49
N ILE A 331 -0.14 -18.05 22.98
CA ILE A 331 0.23 -17.33 24.20
C ILE A 331 0.00 -18.18 25.46
N PHE A 332 -1.11 -18.94 25.52
CA PHE A 332 -1.47 -19.70 26.71
C PHE A 332 -0.74 -21.03 26.81
N HIS A 333 -0.46 -21.71 25.69
CA HIS A 333 0.28 -22.98 25.71
C HIS A 333 1.78 -22.79 26.04
N LYS A 334 2.33 -21.60 25.76
CA LYS A 334 3.71 -21.22 26.11
C LYS A 334 3.89 -20.84 27.58
N LYS A 335 2.79 -20.72 28.34
CA LYS A 335 2.81 -20.49 29.79
C LYS A 335 2.87 -21.77 30.62
N GLU A 336 2.62 -22.93 30.01
CA GLU A 336 2.58 -24.24 30.70
C GLU A 336 3.87 -25.07 30.54
N VAL A 337 4.87 -24.56 29.81
CA VAL A 337 6.20 -25.21 29.60
C VAL A 337 7.30 -24.31 30.15
#